data_AF-A0A0B5HK34-F1
#
_entry.id   AF-A0A0B5HK34-F1
#
_cell.length_a   1.000
_cell.length_b   1.000
_cell.length_c   1.000
_cell.angle_alpha   90.00
_cell.angle_beta   90.00
_cell.angle_gamma   90.00
#
_symmetry.space_group_name_H-M   'P 1'
#
loop_
_entity.id
_entity.type
_entity.pdbx_description
1 polymer ?
#
loop_
_entity_poly.entity_id
_entity_poly.type
_entity_poly.pdbx_seq_one_letter_code
_entity_poly.pdbx_strand_id
1 'polypeptide(L)'
;MAKKKSREVKEVKEEKEIKKFQINLVGDRLIAEDKHEAHNLYDQSRYGEIVDNKIQYSVVEGLYLLEKGRVDILNEKKKLKFDDFLKEAVKKEKNFWTRYVAYGDMRNRGYIVKTALKFGADFRIYDRGIKPGEDHAKWIMYPVRETDSLTWYEFSAKNRVAHSTRKKLLIAVVDEENDCTFYEIAWTRP
;
A
#
# COMPACT_ATOMS: atom_id res chain seq x y z
N MET A 1 2.38 -39.05 -44.24
CA MET A 1 2.54 -39.10 -42.77
C MET A 1 3.18 -37.78 -42.29
N ALA A 2 2.50 -37.13 -41.35
CA ALA A 2 2.93 -36.03 -40.47
C ALA A 2 3.70 -34.80 -41.02
N LYS A 3 2.93 -33.77 -41.43
CA LYS A 3 3.35 -32.36 -41.42
C LYS A 3 3.54 -31.90 -39.97
N LYS A 4 4.76 -31.65 -39.53
CA LYS A 4 5.06 -30.97 -38.25
C LYS A 4 4.79 -29.47 -38.41
N LYS A 5 3.56 -29.06 -38.12
CA LYS A 5 3.16 -27.67 -37.90
C LYS A 5 3.80 -27.23 -36.58
N SER A 6 4.97 -26.59 -36.64
CA SER A 6 5.51 -25.81 -35.53
C SER A 6 4.57 -24.62 -35.31
N ARG A 7 3.65 -24.78 -34.35
CA ARG A 7 2.85 -23.68 -33.79
C ARG A 7 3.80 -22.76 -33.05
N GLU A 8 4.17 -21.65 -33.68
CA GLU A 8 4.65 -20.46 -32.98
C GLU A 8 3.53 -19.98 -32.05
N VAL A 9 3.71 -20.21 -30.75
CA VAL A 9 2.87 -19.61 -29.71
C VAL A 9 3.32 -18.16 -29.60
N LYS A 10 2.63 -17.26 -30.31
CA LYS A 10 2.72 -15.83 -30.09
C LYS A 10 2.04 -15.50 -28.77
N GLU A 11 2.80 -15.45 -27.69
CA GLU A 11 2.39 -14.75 -26.47
C GLU A 11 2.37 -13.26 -26.75
N VAL A 12 1.20 -12.76 -27.16
CA VAL A 12 0.91 -11.33 -27.19
C VAL A 12 0.61 -10.92 -25.75
N LYS A 13 1.62 -10.43 -25.03
CA LYS A 13 1.40 -9.62 -23.82
C LYS A 13 0.85 -8.28 -24.29
N GLU A 14 -0.47 -8.12 -24.25
CA GLU A 14 -1.10 -6.81 -24.33
C GLU A 14 -0.66 -5.99 -23.12
N GLU A 15 0.35 -5.13 -23.31
CA GLU A 15 0.62 -4.02 -22.41
C GLU A 15 -0.59 -3.08 -22.49
N LYS A 16 -1.58 -3.30 -21.61
CA LYS A 16 -2.69 -2.37 -21.43
C LYS A 16 -2.11 -1.00 -21.09
N GLU A 17 -2.29 -0.06 -22.00
CA GLU A 17 -1.91 1.35 -21.82
C GLU A 17 -2.49 1.85 -20.49
N ILE A 18 -1.61 2.13 -19.52
CA ILE A 18 -2.01 2.55 -18.18
C ILE A 18 -2.55 3.97 -18.30
N LYS A 19 -3.87 4.11 -18.37
CA LYS A 19 -4.53 5.43 -18.33
C LYS A 19 -4.20 6.12 -17.01
N LYS A 20 -3.51 7.25 -17.12
CA LYS A 20 -3.22 8.14 -16.00
C LYS A 20 -4.44 9.00 -15.72
N PHE A 21 -4.78 9.16 -14.44
CA PHE A 21 -5.79 10.12 -13.99
C PHE A 21 -5.22 11.09 -12.95
N GLN A 22 -5.95 12.18 -12.70
CA GLN A 22 -5.49 13.26 -11.84
C GLN A 22 -6.05 13.14 -10.41
N ILE A 23 -5.17 13.44 -9.44
CA ILE A 23 -5.48 13.52 -8.02
C ILE A 23 -5.08 14.91 -7.52
N ASN A 24 -5.98 15.59 -6.82
CA ASN A 24 -5.67 16.86 -6.18
C ASN A 24 -5.26 16.65 -4.73
N LEU A 25 -4.18 17.32 -4.33
CA LEU A 25 -3.80 17.53 -2.95
C LEU A 25 -4.56 18.74 -2.41
N VAL A 26 -5.48 18.52 -1.47
CA VAL A 26 -6.25 19.56 -0.78
C VAL A 26 -5.98 19.42 0.72
N GLY A 27 -5.12 20.30 1.25
CA GLY A 27 -4.59 20.16 2.62
C GLY A 27 -3.75 18.89 2.76
N ASP A 28 -4.22 17.94 3.58
CA ASP A 28 -3.59 16.63 3.79
C ASP A 28 -4.32 15.48 3.08
N ARG A 29 -5.30 15.80 2.23
CA ARG A 29 -6.13 14.81 1.54
C ARG A 29 -5.82 14.78 0.06
N LEU A 30 -5.65 13.58 -0.48
CA LEU A 30 -5.54 13.32 -1.90
C LEU A 30 -6.90 12.88 -2.44
N ILE A 31 -7.48 13.62 -3.36
CA ILE A 31 -8.84 13.38 -3.87
C ILE A 31 -8.78 13.21 -5.39
N ALA A 32 -9.33 12.10 -5.90
CA ALA A 32 -9.47 11.92 -7.35
C ALA A 32 -10.45 12.92 -7.96
N GLU A 33 -10.07 13.51 -9.10
CA GLU A 33 -10.98 14.28 -9.94
C GLU A 33 -11.80 13.37 -10.87
N ASP A 34 -11.12 12.42 -11.53
CA ASP A 34 -11.75 11.46 -12.43
C ASP A 34 -12.49 10.38 -11.64
N LYS A 35 -13.81 10.43 -11.70
CA LYS A 35 -14.65 9.41 -11.04
C LYS A 35 -14.45 8.04 -11.67
N HIS A 36 -14.45 7.94 -13.00
CA HIS A 36 -14.49 6.64 -13.66
C HIS A 36 -13.21 5.84 -13.44
N GLU A 37 -12.05 6.41 -13.73
CA GLU A 37 -10.76 5.71 -13.58
C GLU A 37 -10.44 5.43 -12.11
N ALA A 38 -10.75 6.36 -11.20
CA ALA A 38 -10.53 6.15 -9.77
C ALA A 38 -11.44 5.05 -9.20
N HIS A 39 -12.72 5.00 -9.59
CA HIS A 39 -13.63 3.92 -9.19
C HIS A 39 -13.17 2.57 -9.75
N ASN A 40 -12.73 2.51 -11.01
CA ASN A 40 -12.20 1.29 -11.61
C ASN A 40 -10.96 0.78 -10.85
N LEU A 41 -10.04 1.68 -10.50
CA LEU A 41 -8.86 1.35 -9.68
C LEU A 41 -9.25 0.85 -8.28
N TYR A 42 -10.26 1.48 -7.65
CA TYR A 42 -10.80 1.05 -6.37
C TYR A 42 -11.43 -0.35 -6.46
N ASP A 43 -12.13 -0.68 -7.55
CA ASP A 43 -12.79 -1.97 -7.72
C ASP A 43 -11.83 -3.12 -8.01
N GLN A 44 -10.76 -2.84 -8.75
CA GLN A 44 -9.75 -3.83 -9.07
C GLN A 44 -8.81 -4.11 -7.90
N SER A 45 -8.28 -3.05 -7.26
CA SER A 45 -7.14 -3.18 -6.34
C SER A 45 -7.35 -2.49 -4.99
N ARG A 46 -8.53 -1.90 -4.78
CA ARG A 46 -8.91 -1.24 -3.52
C ARG A 46 -7.84 -0.25 -3.09
N TYR A 47 -7.44 0.67 -3.96
CA TYR A 47 -6.67 1.86 -3.58
C TYR A 47 -7.63 2.97 -3.15
N GLY A 48 -7.33 3.66 -2.06
CA GLY A 48 -8.15 4.75 -1.53
C GLY A 48 -9.45 4.29 -0.83
N GLU A 49 -10.22 5.24 -0.30
CA GLU A 49 -11.50 5.02 0.37
C GLU A 49 -12.58 5.91 -0.27
N ILE A 50 -13.80 5.40 -0.36
CA ILE A 50 -14.94 6.16 -0.87
C ILE A 50 -15.41 7.11 0.24
N VAL A 51 -15.35 8.41 -0.01
CA VAL A 51 -15.83 9.47 0.89
C VAL A 51 -16.58 10.49 0.04
N ASP A 52 -17.84 10.78 0.37
CA ASP A 52 -18.69 11.73 -0.36
C ASP A 52 -18.74 11.49 -1.88
N ASN A 53 -18.85 10.21 -2.27
CA ASN A 53 -18.88 9.79 -3.68
C ASN A 53 -17.63 10.18 -4.50
N LYS A 54 -16.49 10.37 -3.82
CA LYS A 54 -15.15 10.54 -4.39
C LYS A 54 -14.20 9.53 -3.77
N ILE A 55 -13.12 9.20 -4.46
CA ILE A 55 -12.05 8.36 -3.90
C ILE A 55 -11.00 9.27 -3.25
N GLN A 56 -10.76 9.04 -1.96
CA GLN A 56 -9.69 9.67 -1.21
C GLN A 56 -8.53 8.69 -1.02
N TYR A 57 -7.30 9.15 -1.21
CA TYR A 57 -6.09 8.34 -1.04
C TYR A 57 -5.30 8.83 0.17
N SER A 58 -4.64 7.90 0.86
CA SER A 58 -3.59 8.25 1.81
C SER A 58 -2.35 8.77 1.08
N VAL A 59 -1.51 9.55 1.76
CA VAL A 59 -0.24 10.07 1.19
C VAL A 59 0.66 8.94 0.68
N VAL A 60 0.72 7.82 1.41
CA VAL A 60 1.48 6.61 1.01
C VAL A 60 0.92 5.99 -0.26
N GLU A 61 -0.41 5.85 -0.37
CA GLU A 61 -1.07 5.36 -1.58
C GLU A 61 -0.81 6.28 -2.78
N GLY A 62 -0.91 7.59 -2.57
CA GLY A 62 -0.65 8.59 -3.61
C GLY A 62 0.77 8.51 -4.15
N LEU A 63 1.77 8.47 -3.25
CA LEU A 63 3.17 8.39 -3.64
C LEU A 63 3.44 7.10 -4.43
N TYR A 64 2.87 5.97 -3.99
CA TYR A 64 3.01 4.69 -4.69
C TYR A 64 2.36 4.73 -6.08
N LEU A 65 1.16 5.28 -6.22
CA LEU A 65 0.50 5.40 -7.51
C LEU A 65 1.23 6.36 -8.46
N LEU A 66 1.84 7.41 -7.91
CA LEU A 66 2.67 8.36 -8.65
C LEU A 66 3.96 7.68 -9.16
N GLU A 67 4.63 6.89 -8.31
CA GLU A 67 5.80 6.09 -8.69
C GLU A 67 5.47 5.11 -9.81
N LYS A 68 4.35 4.38 -9.69
CA LYS A 68 3.87 3.44 -10.73
C LYS A 68 3.37 4.14 -11.99
N GLY A 69 3.41 5.48 -12.05
CA GLY A 69 2.94 6.25 -13.19
C GLY A 69 1.46 6.02 -13.49
N ARG A 70 0.63 5.73 -12.48
CA ARG A 70 -0.82 5.55 -12.65
C ARG A 70 -1.60 6.84 -12.42
N VAL A 71 -1.01 7.81 -11.73
CA VAL A 71 -1.66 9.08 -11.39
C VAL A 71 -0.70 10.24 -11.56
N ASP A 72 -1.27 11.42 -11.80
CA ASP A 72 -0.60 12.69 -11.61
C ASP A 72 -1.18 13.39 -10.38
N ILE A 73 -0.32 13.87 -9.48
CA ILE A 73 -0.74 14.62 -8.29
C ILE A 73 -0.58 16.12 -8.55
N LEU A 74 -1.66 16.87 -8.37
CA LEU A 74 -1.70 18.33 -8.51
C LEU A 74 -1.83 18.99 -7.12
N ASN A 75 -1.02 20.01 -6.85
CA ASN A 75 -1.19 20.92 -5.73
C ASN A 75 -1.43 22.33 -6.27
N GLU A 76 -2.61 22.90 -6.05
CA GLU A 76 -3.00 24.22 -6.55
C GLU A 76 -2.68 24.43 -8.05
N LYS A 77 -2.96 23.41 -8.89
CA LYS A 77 -2.67 23.32 -10.35
C LYS A 77 -1.23 23.00 -10.73
N LYS A 78 -0.28 22.99 -9.79
CA LYS A 78 1.10 22.54 -10.05
C LYS A 78 1.18 21.03 -9.94
N LYS A 79 1.63 20.38 -11.01
CA LYS A 79 1.95 18.94 -10.98
C LYS A 79 3.18 18.70 -10.11
N LEU A 80 3.03 17.87 -9.09
CA LEU A 80 4.10 17.47 -8.19
C LEU A 80 4.92 16.35 -8.82
N LYS A 81 6.25 16.46 -8.74
CA LYS A 81 7.16 15.36 -9.04
C LYS A 81 7.25 14.43 -7.83
N PHE A 82 7.68 13.19 -8.07
CA PHE A 82 7.87 12.19 -7.01
C PHE A 82 8.74 12.73 -5.86
N ASP A 83 9.92 13.28 -6.17
CA ASP A 83 10.86 13.78 -5.16
C ASP A 83 10.28 14.93 -4.33
N ASP A 84 9.53 15.83 -4.96
CA ASP A 84 8.91 16.97 -4.28
C ASP A 84 7.82 16.48 -3.32
N PHE A 85 6.97 15.56 -3.79
CA PHE A 85 5.91 14.98 -2.97
C PHE A 85 6.46 14.14 -1.81
N LEU A 86 7.51 13.35 -2.06
CA LEU A 86 8.19 12.57 -1.03
C LEU A 86 8.80 13.48 0.05
N LYS A 87 9.47 14.57 -0.34
CA LYS A 87 10.04 15.54 0.61
C LYS A 87 8.97 16.16 1.50
N GLU A 88 7.80 16.49 0.96
CA GLU A 88 6.67 16.98 1.74
C GLU A 88 6.13 15.93 2.71
N ALA A 89 6.01 14.68 2.27
CA ALA A 89 5.52 13.58 3.10
C ALA A 89 6.46 13.27 4.27
N VAL A 90 7.78 13.19 4.04
CA VAL A 90 8.79 12.93 5.08
C VAL A 90 8.88 14.06 6.10
N LYS A 91 8.62 15.31 5.69
CA LYS A 91 8.55 16.45 6.62
C LYS A 91 7.37 16.33 7.58
N LYS A 92 6.22 15.81 7.12
CA LYS A 92 5.02 15.63 7.95
C LYS A 92 5.12 14.42 8.86
N GLU A 93 5.78 13.36 8.40
CA GLU A 93 5.89 12.11 9.13
C GLU A 93 7.30 11.52 9.04
N LYS A 94 8.01 11.45 10.18
CA LYS A 94 9.40 10.97 10.25
C LYS A 94 9.59 9.54 9.71
N ASN A 95 8.65 8.63 9.99
CA ASN A 95 8.75 7.22 9.58
C ASN A 95 8.07 6.95 8.23
N PHE A 96 7.73 8.00 7.48
CA PHE A 96 7.00 7.87 6.23
C PHE A 96 7.72 7.00 5.20
N TRP A 97 9.05 7.16 5.07
CA TRP A 97 9.83 6.40 4.09
C TRP A 97 9.80 4.90 4.38
N THR A 98 10.07 4.49 5.62
CA THR A 98 9.98 3.10 6.08
C THR A 98 8.59 2.52 5.83
N ARG A 99 7.53 3.30 6.13
CA ARG A 99 6.15 2.88 5.84
C ARG A 99 5.88 2.74 4.35
N TYR A 100 6.42 3.64 3.52
CA TYR A 100 6.28 3.61 2.07
C TYR A 100 6.94 2.37 1.47
N VAL A 101 8.17 2.07 1.87
CA VAL A 101 8.92 0.89 1.39
C VAL A 101 8.16 -0.40 1.71
N ALA A 102 7.76 -0.60 2.97
CA ALA A 102 6.98 -1.77 3.38
C ALA A 102 5.61 -1.85 2.69
N TYR A 103 4.94 -0.71 2.50
CA TYR A 103 3.69 -0.63 1.75
C TYR A 103 3.88 -1.05 0.29
N GLY A 104 4.92 -0.53 -0.36
CA GLY A 104 5.25 -0.77 -1.76
C GLY A 104 5.59 -2.24 -2.01
N ASP A 105 6.46 -2.83 -1.19
CA ASP A 105 6.82 -4.26 -1.28
C ASP A 105 5.58 -5.15 -1.16
N MET A 106 4.73 -4.91 -0.14
CA MET A 106 3.52 -5.70 0.08
C MET A 106 2.50 -5.53 -1.06
N ARG A 107 2.35 -4.33 -1.62
CA ARG A 107 1.52 -4.07 -2.81
C ARG A 107 2.08 -4.72 -4.07
N ASN A 108 3.40 -4.68 -4.28
CA ASN A 108 4.08 -5.34 -5.40
C ASN A 108 3.89 -6.86 -5.34
N ARG A 109 3.82 -7.44 -4.13
CA ARG A 109 3.51 -8.86 -3.89
C ARG A 109 2.03 -9.23 -4.09
N GLY A 110 1.17 -8.28 -4.47
CA GLY A 110 -0.26 -8.51 -4.79
C GLY A 110 -1.20 -8.52 -3.59
N TYR A 111 -0.74 -8.13 -2.40
CA TYR A 111 -1.61 -7.99 -1.23
C TYR A 111 -2.37 -6.66 -1.26
N ILE A 112 -3.53 -6.61 -0.60
CA ILE A 112 -4.25 -5.36 -0.41
C ILE A 112 -3.85 -4.77 0.95
N VAL A 113 -3.22 -3.59 0.90
CA VAL A 113 -2.74 -2.88 2.09
C VAL A 113 -3.64 -1.67 2.32
N LYS A 114 -4.23 -1.58 3.51
CA LYS A 114 -5.07 -0.46 3.96
C LYS A 114 -4.52 0.16 5.23
N THR A 115 -4.80 1.45 5.44
CA THR A 115 -4.49 2.10 6.72
C THR A 115 -5.23 1.39 7.87
N ALA A 116 -4.53 1.26 8.99
CA ALA A 116 -5.07 0.71 10.24
C ALA A 116 -5.10 1.75 11.37
N LEU A 117 -5.09 3.05 11.03
CA LEU A 117 -5.05 4.15 12.00
C LEU A 117 -6.17 4.04 13.06
N LYS A 118 -7.35 3.55 12.67
CA LYS A 118 -8.49 3.30 13.58
C LYS A 118 -8.18 2.31 14.71
N PHE A 119 -7.18 1.46 14.54
CA PHE A 119 -6.75 0.43 15.50
C PHE A 119 -5.47 0.81 16.25
N GLY A 120 -4.86 1.97 15.95
CA GLY A 120 -3.53 2.32 16.47
C GLY A 120 -2.40 1.51 15.81
N ALA A 121 -2.58 1.16 14.54
CA ALA A 121 -1.56 0.49 13.73
C ALA A 121 -1.36 1.18 12.39
N ASP A 122 -0.22 0.91 11.73
CA ASP A 122 0.08 1.52 10.44
C ASP A 122 -0.80 0.93 9.33
N PHE A 123 -0.75 -0.40 9.18
CA PHE A 123 -1.41 -1.08 8.08
C PHE A 123 -2.16 -2.34 8.51
N ARG A 124 -3.25 -2.61 7.80
CA ARG A 124 -3.96 -3.89 7.81
C ARG A 124 -3.85 -4.50 6.41
N ILE A 125 -3.52 -5.77 6.35
CA ILE A 125 -3.22 -6.46 5.10
C ILE A 125 -4.24 -7.58 4.90
N TYR A 126 -4.84 -7.61 3.71
CA TYR A 126 -5.72 -8.69 3.28
C TYR A 126 -4.92 -9.64 2.39
N ASP A 127 -5.27 -10.92 2.43
CA ASP A 127 -4.64 -11.92 1.58
C ASP A 127 -4.89 -11.65 0.10
N ARG A 128 -4.10 -12.28 -0.77
CA ARG A 128 -4.21 -12.11 -2.22
C ARG A 128 -5.60 -12.56 -2.68
N GLY A 129 -6.24 -11.73 -3.50
CA GLY A 129 -7.58 -12.00 -4.03
C GLY A 129 -8.73 -11.72 -3.06
N ILE A 130 -8.45 -11.45 -1.77
CA ILE A 130 -9.48 -11.11 -0.78
C ILE A 130 -9.65 -9.59 -0.75
N LYS A 131 -10.86 -9.11 -1.04
CA LYS A 131 -11.17 -7.67 -0.93
C LYS A 131 -11.71 -7.32 0.46
N PRO A 132 -11.46 -6.09 0.95
CA PRO A 132 -12.13 -5.60 2.14
C PRO A 132 -13.66 -5.68 1.98
N GLY A 133 -14.32 -6.36 2.90
CA GLY A 133 -15.76 -6.65 2.87
C GLY A 133 -16.10 -8.10 2.54
N GLU A 134 -15.20 -8.85 1.89
CA GLU A 134 -15.36 -10.29 1.64
C GLU A 134 -14.87 -11.11 2.83
N ASP A 135 -13.68 -10.76 3.36
CA ASP A 135 -13.13 -11.36 4.58
C ASP A 135 -12.37 -10.30 5.39
N HIS A 136 -11.98 -10.68 6.61
CA HIS A 136 -11.19 -9.88 7.51
C HIS A 136 -9.73 -9.77 7.02
N ALA A 137 -9.05 -8.70 7.43
CA ALA A 137 -7.60 -8.62 7.26
C ALA A 137 -6.91 -9.84 7.89
N LYS A 138 -5.77 -10.24 7.35
CA LYS A 138 -4.94 -11.33 7.87
C LYS A 138 -3.95 -10.81 8.92
N TRP A 139 -3.30 -9.71 8.59
CA TRP A 139 -2.24 -9.11 9.40
C TRP A 139 -2.53 -7.67 9.78
N ILE A 140 -2.01 -7.28 10.94
CA ILE A 140 -1.69 -5.90 11.28
C ILE A 140 -0.18 -5.75 11.15
N MET A 141 0.25 -4.84 10.28
CA MET A 141 1.67 -4.62 9.98
C MET A 141 2.18 -3.32 10.60
N TYR A 142 3.34 -3.42 11.25
CA TYR A 142 4.14 -2.29 11.72
C TYR A 142 5.49 -2.29 10.99
N PRO A 143 5.74 -1.31 10.13
CA PRO A 143 7.06 -1.06 9.56
C PRO A 143 8.02 -0.49 10.60
N VAL A 144 9.23 -1.02 10.65
CA VAL A 144 10.34 -0.56 11.52
C VAL A 144 11.63 -0.55 10.71
N ARG A 145 12.59 0.29 11.06
CA ARG A 145 13.93 0.19 10.47
C ARG A 145 14.74 -0.86 11.21
N GLU A 146 15.66 -1.51 10.52
CA GLU A 146 16.60 -2.46 11.13
C GLU A 146 17.42 -1.82 12.27
N THR A 147 17.74 -0.54 12.13
CA THR A 147 18.52 0.22 13.12
C THR A 147 17.69 0.77 14.28
N ASP A 148 16.37 0.64 14.24
CA ASP A 148 15.51 1.14 15.32
C ASP A 148 15.57 0.19 16.54
N SER A 149 15.75 0.75 17.73
CA SER A 149 15.59 0.02 18.98
C SER A 149 14.11 -0.03 19.38
N LEU A 150 13.59 -1.22 19.68
CA LEU A 150 12.22 -1.42 20.17
C LEU A 150 12.26 -1.93 21.62
N THR A 151 11.54 -1.25 22.52
CA THR A 151 11.39 -1.74 23.90
C THR A 151 10.40 -2.90 23.98
N TRP A 152 10.54 -3.76 24.99
CA TRP A 152 9.58 -4.83 25.27
C TRP A 152 8.14 -4.32 25.49
N TYR A 153 8.00 -3.11 26.05
CA TYR A 153 6.70 -2.47 26.24
C TYR A 153 6.05 -2.10 24.90
N GLU A 154 6.80 -1.50 23.98
CA GLU A 154 6.29 -1.16 22.64
C GLU A 154 5.95 -2.41 21.84
N PHE A 155 6.81 -3.43 21.91
CA PHE A 155 6.55 -4.73 21.29
C PHE A 155 5.25 -5.36 21.81
N SER A 156 5.09 -5.43 23.13
CA SER A 156 3.88 -5.96 23.79
C SER A 156 2.63 -5.15 23.42
N ALA A 157 2.75 -3.82 23.32
CA ALA A 157 1.65 -2.95 22.90
C ALA A 157 1.21 -3.23 21.45
N LYS A 158 2.16 -3.39 20.51
CA LYS A 158 1.85 -3.78 19.11
C LYS A 158 1.14 -5.13 19.06
N ASN A 159 1.61 -6.10 19.86
CA ASN A 159 0.98 -7.42 19.94
C ASN A 159 -0.44 -7.36 20.50
N ARG A 160 -0.66 -6.52 21.53
CA ARG A 160 -2.01 -6.29 22.09
C ARG A 160 -2.98 -5.73 21.06
N VAL A 161 -2.55 -4.81 20.19
CA VAL A 161 -3.38 -4.25 19.11
C VAL A 161 -3.75 -5.30 18.05
N ALA A 162 -2.79 -6.11 17.62
CA ALA A 162 -3.06 -7.20 16.69
C ALA A 162 -4.04 -8.23 17.30
N HIS A 163 -3.80 -8.60 18.57
CA HIS A 163 -4.64 -9.54 19.28
C HIS A 163 -6.07 -9.02 19.50
N SER A 164 -6.25 -7.74 19.87
CA SER A 164 -7.58 -7.15 20.09
C SER A 164 -8.43 -7.10 18.82
N THR A 165 -7.79 -7.01 17.65
CA THR A 165 -8.45 -7.04 16.34
C THR A 165 -8.63 -8.45 15.78
N ARG A 166 -8.20 -9.48 16.51
CA ARG A 166 -8.15 -10.90 16.07
C ARG A 166 -7.36 -11.03 14.76
N LYS A 167 -6.18 -10.41 14.71
CA LYS A 167 -5.27 -10.41 13.57
C LYS A 167 -3.89 -10.86 14.03
N LYS A 168 -3.11 -11.35 13.08
CA LYS A 168 -1.72 -11.70 13.35
C LYS A 168 -0.86 -10.43 13.30
N LEU A 169 0.11 -10.33 14.21
CA LEU A 169 1.09 -9.24 14.18
C LEU A 169 2.13 -9.55 13.10
N LEU A 170 2.40 -8.57 12.25
CA LEU A 170 3.45 -8.62 11.24
C LEU A 170 4.41 -7.44 11.46
N ILE A 171 5.69 -7.71 11.66
CA ILE A 171 6.72 -6.66 11.69
C ILE A 171 7.41 -6.66 10.34
N ALA A 172 7.41 -5.52 9.66
CA ALA A 172 8.14 -5.32 8.42
C ALA A 172 9.43 -4.56 8.76
N VAL A 173 10.55 -5.28 8.80
CA VAL A 173 11.88 -4.72 9.03
C VAL A 173 12.42 -4.26 7.68
N VAL A 174 12.72 -2.97 7.58
CA VAL A 174 13.30 -2.34 6.39
C VAL A 174 14.77 -2.04 6.68
N ASP A 175 15.67 -2.55 5.86
CA ASP A 175 17.11 -2.30 5.95
C ASP A 175 17.52 -1.00 5.22
N GLU A 176 18.82 -0.71 5.21
CA GLU A 176 19.38 0.48 4.55
C GLU A 176 19.32 0.42 3.02
N GLU A 177 19.21 -0.79 2.44
CA GLU A 177 19.06 -1.02 1.00
C GLU A 177 17.59 -0.93 0.54
N ASN A 178 16.65 -0.74 1.48
CA ASN A 178 15.20 -0.73 1.31
C ASN A 178 14.59 -2.11 1.01
N ASP A 179 15.28 -3.18 1.37
CA ASP A 179 14.72 -4.52 1.34
C ASP A 179 13.87 -4.78 2.58
N CYS A 180 12.78 -5.52 2.38
CA CYS A 180 11.79 -5.81 3.43
C CYS A 180 11.87 -7.26 3.90
N THR A 181 12.16 -7.46 5.18
CA THR A 181 12.00 -8.75 5.87
C THR A 181 10.77 -8.73 6.77
N PHE A 182 9.90 -9.75 6.65
CA PHE A 182 8.64 -9.80 7.39
C PHE A 182 8.64 -10.92 8.44
N TYR A 183 8.36 -10.55 9.69
CA TYR A 183 8.22 -11.49 10.81
C TYR A 183 6.77 -11.55 11.27
N GLU A 184 6.15 -12.73 11.15
CA GLU A 184 4.86 -13.02 11.77
C GLU A 184 5.09 -13.43 13.22
N ILE A 185 4.40 -12.76 14.14
CA ILE A 185 4.50 -13.03 15.58
C ILE A 185 3.22 -13.69 16.05
N ALA A 186 3.39 -14.84 16.71
CA ALA A 186 2.31 -15.58 17.35
C ALA A 186 2.52 -15.58 18.86
N TRP A 187 1.45 -15.31 19.61
CA TRP A 187 1.46 -15.50 21.06
C TRP A 187 1.20 -16.98 21.38
N THR A 188 2.16 -17.63 22.03
CA THR A 188 2.08 -19.02 22.43
C THR A 188 1.86 -19.12 23.94
N ARG A 189 0.94 -19.99 24.36
CA ARG A 189 0.86 -20.46 25.76
C ARG A 189 1.61 -21.79 25.81
N PRO A 190 2.84 -21.82 26.34
CA PRO A 190 3.63 -23.04 26.45
C PRO A 190 3.00 -24.03 27.43
#